data_AF-A0A553PWB5-F1
#
_entry.id   AF-A0A553PWB5-F1
#
_cell.length_a   1.000
_cell.length_b   1.000
_cell.length_c   1.000
_cell.angle_alpha   90.00
_cell.angle_beta   90.00
_cell.angle_gamma   90.00
#
_symmetry.space_group_name_H-M   'P 1'
#
loop_
_entity.id
_entity.type
_entity.pdbx_description
1 polymer ?
#
loop_
_entity_poly.entity_id
_entity_poly.type
_entity_poly.pdbx_seq_one_letter_code
_entity_poly.pdbx_strand_id
1 'polypeptide(L)'
;MAALYAEERSISRMTVRARQWAMDFGSIFKKITDLTYPVTSMFTGASFNNSISAVFQDKQIEDLWTPYFNITTDITASSMRVHTDGSLWRYVRASMSLSGYLPPLCDPKDGHLLMDGGYINNLPADTARSMGAKLVIAVDVGSQDETDLTNYGDSLSGWWLLWKRLNPLGEKVKVLNMAEIQTRLAYVCSVRQLELVKDSEYCEYLRPPIDRYGTLDFGKFDEIADVGYQHGKTVFDVWCRSGVRETILKDQHQEEFHKSRSTNVTCPNASFTDLAEIVSRIEPVKSTIADEESEYQTDYDEDGVLSDFDLSNHSEEEEDTVDTDEEHEIRTRQHRALAHSRHHTNAKSKLNNGP
;
A
#
# COMPACT_ATOMS: atom_id res chain seq x y z
N MET A 1 -12.60 3.52 -5.81
CA MET A 1 -14.02 3.14 -5.65
C MET A 1 -14.51 3.23 -4.21
N ALA A 2 -13.83 2.62 -3.23
CA ALA A 2 -14.26 2.65 -1.81
C ALA A 2 -14.51 4.06 -1.26
N ALA A 3 -13.60 5.01 -1.50
CA ALA A 3 -13.78 6.41 -1.09
C ALA A 3 -15.04 7.07 -1.71
N LEU A 4 -15.33 6.80 -2.99
CA LEU A 4 -16.55 7.31 -3.64
C LEU A 4 -17.82 6.72 -3.02
N TYR A 5 -17.79 5.45 -2.64
CA TYR A 5 -18.90 4.80 -1.95
C TYR A 5 -19.11 5.35 -0.53
N ALA A 6 -18.03 5.62 0.19
CA ALA A 6 -18.10 6.22 1.52
C ALA A 6 -18.57 7.68 1.50
N GLU A 7 -18.31 8.39 0.41
CA GLU A 7 -18.73 9.78 0.19
C GLU A 7 -20.18 9.90 -0.28
N GLU A 8 -20.63 9.03 -1.19
CA GLU A 8 -21.91 9.15 -1.87
C GLU A 8 -22.98 8.23 -1.29
N ARG A 9 -24.14 8.81 -0.95
CA ARG A 9 -25.32 8.03 -0.54
C ARG A 9 -26.02 7.34 -1.70
N SER A 10 -25.85 7.84 -2.93
CA SER A 10 -26.54 7.35 -4.12
C SER A 10 -25.59 6.57 -5.04
N ILE A 11 -25.93 5.30 -5.28
CA ILE A 11 -25.20 4.40 -6.18
C ILE A 11 -25.12 5.02 -7.59
N SER A 12 -26.21 5.59 -8.11
CA SER A 12 -26.22 6.18 -9.45
C SER A 12 -25.21 7.31 -9.60
N ARG A 13 -25.10 8.17 -8.57
CA ARG A 13 -24.16 9.29 -8.59
C ARG A 13 -22.71 8.81 -8.45
N MET A 14 -22.47 7.84 -7.57
CA MET A 14 -21.18 7.16 -7.44
C MET A 14 -20.73 6.57 -8.78
N THR A 15 -21.60 5.83 -9.47
CA THR A 15 -21.29 5.19 -10.76
C THR A 15 -20.99 6.21 -11.85
N VAL A 16 -21.76 7.30 -11.94
CA VAL A 16 -21.49 8.37 -12.93
C VAL A 16 -20.14 9.01 -12.69
N ARG A 17 -19.79 9.36 -11.44
CA ARG A 17 -18.49 9.94 -11.10
C ARG A 17 -17.33 8.98 -11.35
N ALA A 18 -17.51 7.71 -10.97
CA ALA A 18 -16.53 6.65 -11.22
C ALA A 18 -16.29 6.45 -12.73
N ARG A 19 -17.36 6.42 -13.53
CA ARG A 19 -17.29 6.32 -14.99
C ARG A 19 -16.57 7.52 -15.59
N GLN A 20 -16.93 8.73 -15.18
CA GLN A 20 -16.30 9.95 -15.67
C GLN A 20 -14.80 9.96 -15.39
N TRP A 21 -14.41 9.63 -14.16
CA TRP A 21 -13.01 9.51 -13.77
C TRP A 21 -12.27 8.41 -14.57
N ALA A 22 -12.87 7.24 -14.76
CA ALA A 22 -12.28 6.15 -15.54
C ALA A 22 -12.06 6.56 -17.01
N MET A 23 -13.01 7.25 -17.62
CA MET A 23 -12.89 7.75 -18.99
C MET A 23 -11.82 8.86 -19.11
N ASP A 24 -11.78 9.76 -18.14
CA ASP A 24 -10.74 10.79 -18.05
C ASP A 24 -9.34 10.20 -17.91
N PHE A 25 -9.22 9.12 -17.11
CA PHE A 25 -7.96 8.42 -16.89
C PHE A 25 -7.56 7.53 -18.08
N GLY A 26 -8.52 7.10 -18.90
CA GLY A 26 -8.28 6.43 -20.17
C GLY A 26 -7.66 7.33 -21.24
N SER A 27 -7.68 8.65 -21.06
CA SER A 27 -7.19 9.61 -22.05
C SER A 27 -5.68 9.53 -22.25
N ILE A 28 -5.26 9.10 -23.44
CA ILE A 28 -3.85 8.94 -23.84
C ILE A 28 -3.12 10.29 -23.87
N PHE A 29 -3.81 11.36 -24.28
CA PHE A 29 -3.21 12.70 -24.37
C PHE A 29 -2.71 13.19 -23.02
N LYS A 30 -3.53 13.07 -21.97
CA LYS A 30 -3.17 13.44 -20.59
C LYS A 30 -1.96 12.64 -20.10
N LYS A 31 -1.86 11.35 -20.44
CA LYS A 31 -0.70 10.50 -20.11
C LYS A 31 0.57 10.99 -20.81
N ILE A 32 0.50 11.28 -22.11
CA ILE A 32 1.66 11.77 -22.87
C ILE A 32 2.16 13.10 -22.30
N THR A 33 1.25 14.02 -21.96
CA THR A 33 1.63 15.32 -21.38
C THR A 33 2.21 15.22 -19.97
N ASP A 34 1.93 14.12 -19.27
CA ASP A 34 2.39 13.89 -17.89
C ASP A 34 3.67 13.04 -17.84
N LEU A 35 4.18 12.60 -19.00
CA LEU A 35 5.39 11.80 -19.11
C LEU A 35 6.61 12.63 -18.69
N THR A 36 7.47 12.06 -17.84
CA THR A 36 8.67 12.71 -17.32
C THR A 36 9.91 11.86 -17.55
N TYR A 37 11.08 12.43 -17.27
CA TYR A 37 12.34 11.70 -17.31
C TYR A 37 12.32 10.63 -16.20
N PRO A 38 12.40 9.34 -16.53
CA PRO A 38 12.08 8.25 -15.61
C PRO A 38 13.24 7.92 -14.66
N VAL A 39 13.68 8.88 -13.84
CA VAL A 39 14.60 8.63 -12.72
C VAL A 39 13.87 7.89 -11.61
N THR A 40 12.67 8.36 -11.27
CA THR A 40 11.84 7.82 -10.18
C THR A 40 10.53 7.20 -10.68
N SER A 41 9.94 7.77 -11.74
CA SER A 41 8.64 7.35 -12.27
C SER A 41 8.47 7.80 -13.72
N MET A 42 7.68 7.06 -14.49
CA MET A 42 7.35 7.41 -15.88
C MET A 42 6.49 8.67 -15.98
N PHE A 43 5.60 8.91 -15.02
CA PHE A 43 4.71 10.07 -15.00
C PHE A 43 5.05 11.01 -13.85
N THR A 44 4.84 12.32 -14.01
CA THR A 44 4.98 13.28 -12.89
C THR A 44 3.89 13.08 -11.85
N GLY A 45 2.74 12.56 -12.27
CA GLY A 45 1.55 12.39 -11.43
C GLY A 45 0.73 13.66 -11.28
N ALA A 46 1.08 14.79 -11.92
CA ALA A 46 0.31 16.02 -11.84
C ALA A 46 -1.09 15.83 -12.45
N SER A 47 -1.20 15.16 -13.60
CA SER A 47 -2.49 14.87 -14.22
C SER A 47 -3.35 13.97 -13.33
N PHE A 48 -2.72 12.96 -12.73
CA PHE A 48 -3.38 12.04 -11.79
C PHE A 48 -3.88 12.76 -10.53
N ASN A 49 -3.05 13.62 -9.94
CA ASN A 49 -3.38 14.41 -8.76
C ASN A 49 -4.56 15.35 -9.05
N ASN A 50 -4.52 16.06 -10.18
CA ASN A 50 -5.60 16.95 -10.59
C ASN A 50 -6.91 16.17 -10.82
N SER A 51 -6.84 14.98 -11.41
CA SER A 51 -8.01 14.14 -11.64
C SER A 51 -8.66 13.67 -10.34
N ILE A 52 -7.88 13.14 -9.39
CA ILE A 52 -8.41 12.69 -8.10
C ILE A 52 -8.86 13.86 -7.22
N SER A 53 -8.11 14.96 -7.21
CA SER A 53 -8.50 16.20 -6.52
C SER A 53 -9.79 16.79 -7.10
N ALA A 54 -10.00 16.76 -8.42
CA ALA A 54 -11.28 17.20 -9.01
C ALA A 54 -12.46 16.30 -8.59
N VAL A 55 -12.21 15.01 -8.36
CA VAL A 55 -13.24 14.09 -7.86
C VAL A 55 -13.58 14.44 -6.40
N PHE A 56 -12.62 14.38 -5.49
CA PHE A 56 -12.91 14.45 -4.04
C PHE A 56 -12.84 15.87 -3.45
N GLN A 57 -12.29 16.83 -4.17
CA GLN A 57 -12.09 18.22 -3.74
C GLN A 57 -11.35 18.28 -2.39
N ASP A 58 -11.71 19.22 -1.51
CA ASP A 58 -11.04 19.43 -0.23
C ASP A 58 -11.63 18.56 0.91
N LYS A 59 -12.30 17.46 0.57
CA LYS A 59 -12.91 16.57 1.57
C LYS A 59 -11.86 15.84 2.40
N GLN A 60 -12.16 15.71 3.69
CA GLN A 60 -11.37 14.92 4.61
C GLN A 60 -12.01 13.53 4.79
N ILE A 61 -11.21 12.55 5.22
CA ILE A 61 -11.66 11.17 5.43
C ILE A 61 -12.73 11.10 6.53
N GLU A 62 -12.53 11.84 7.61
CA GLU A 62 -13.39 11.90 8.79
C GLU A 62 -14.78 12.51 8.51
N ASP A 63 -14.92 13.25 7.41
CA ASP A 63 -16.18 13.89 7.00
C ASP A 63 -17.07 12.97 6.14
N LEU A 64 -16.62 11.75 5.86
CA LEU A 64 -17.33 10.81 5.00
C LEU A 64 -18.59 10.24 5.68
N TRP A 65 -19.60 9.93 4.87
CA TRP A 65 -20.88 9.42 5.35
C TRP A 65 -20.75 8.03 5.97
N THR A 66 -19.91 7.19 5.38
CA THR A 66 -19.58 5.86 5.89
C THR A 66 -18.15 5.87 6.44
N PRO A 67 -17.89 5.26 7.62
CA PRO A 67 -16.53 5.10 8.12
C PRO A 67 -15.62 4.51 7.04
N TYR A 68 -14.53 5.21 6.76
CA TYR A 68 -13.59 4.88 5.69
C TYR A 68 -12.18 4.88 6.26
N PHE A 69 -11.38 3.93 5.80
CA PHE A 69 -9.95 3.92 6.02
C PHE A 69 -9.24 3.64 4.71
N ASN A 70 -7.98 4.06 4.66
CA ASN A 70 -7.12 3.87 3.51
C ASN A 70 -5.76 3.35 3.96
N ILE A 71 -5.20 2.39 3.23
CA ILE A 71 -3.87 1.85 3.51
C ILE A 71 -2.86 2.34 2.49
N THR A 72 -1.71 2.77 2.99
CA THR A 72 -0.54 3.08 2.17
C THR A 72 0.69 2.35 2.70
N THR A 73 1.64 2.11 1.83
CA THR A 73 2.97 1.63 2.24
C THR A 73 3.88 2.84 2.46
N ASP A 74 4.35 3.03 3.68
CA ASP A 74 5.37 4.04 3.99
C ASP A 74 6.75 3.46 3.70
N ILE A 75 7.38 3.94 2.62
CA ILE A 75 8.71 3.46 2.20
C ILE A 75 9.84 4.15 2.97
N THR A 76 9.56 5.26 3.66
CA THR A 76 10.53 5.92 4.54
C THR A 76 10.70 5.13 5.84
N ALA A 77 9.61 4.64 6.42
CA ALA A 77 9.64 3.84 7.66
C ALA A 77 9.55 2.32 7.42
N SER A 78 9.38 1.88 6.17
CA SER A 78 9.17 0.47 5.81
C SER A 78 8.01 -0.19 6.57
N SER A 79 6.89 0.53 6.68
CA SER A 79 5.74 0.10 7.49
C SER A 79 4.39 0.37 6.81
N MET A 80 3.36 -0.32 7.31
CA MET A 80 1.98 -0.08 6.90
C MET A 80 1.45 1.16 7.62
N ARG A 81 0.75 2.04 6.90
CA ARG A 81 -0.02 3.13 7.51
C ARG A 81 -1.49 3.01 7.17
N VAL A 82 -2.31 3.13 8.20
CA VAL A 82 -3.78 3.20 8.10
C VAL A 82 -4.19 4.65 8.31
N HIS A 83 -4.87 5.23 7.32
CA HIS A 83 -5.35 6.59 7.33
C HIS A 83 -6.85 6.60 7.56
N THR A 84 -7.27 7.20 8.67
CA THR A 84 -8.69 7.41 9.04
C THR A 84 -9.05 8.90 9.11
N ASP A 85 -8.08 9.78 8.85
CA ASP A 85 -8.24 11.22 8.89
C ASP A 85 -7.35 11.93 7.87
N GLY A 86 -7.71 13.16 7.53
CA GLY A 86 -6.98 14.03 6.62
C GLY A 86 -7.44 13.94 5.16
N SER A 87 -6.64 14.52 4.26
CA SER A 87 -7.08 14.80 2.89
C SER A 87 -7.37 13.52 2.10
N LEU A 88 -8.65 13.33 1.76
CA LEU A 88 -9.14 12.12 1.11
C LEU A 88 -8.45 11.87 -0.23
N TRP A 89 -8.39 12.89 -1.09
CA TRP A 89 -7.82 12.76 -2.42
C TRP A 89 -6.32 12.40 -2.37
N ARG A 90 -5.59 12.93 -1.38
CA ARG A 90 -4.16 12.66 -1.19
C ARG A 90 -3.92 11.22 -0.80
N TYR A 91 -4.62 10.71 0.21
CA TYR A 91 -4.44 9.33 0.65
C TYR A 91 -4.97 8.32 -0.37
N VAL A 92 -6.07 8.64 -1.07
CA VAL A 92 -6.52 7.83 -2.22
C VAL A 92 -5.46 7.81 -3.32
N ARG A 93 -4.84 8.95 -3.66
CA ARG A 93 -3.69 8.98 -4.57
C ARG A 93 -2.55 8.11 -4.04
N ALA A 94 -2.07 8.33 -2.82
CA ALA A 94 -0.95 7.59 -2.25
C ALA A 94 -1.17 6.07 -2.36
N SER A 95 -2.37 5.61 -1.99
CA SER A 95 -2.76 4.20 -2.03
C SER A 95 -2.89 3.60 -3.43
N MET A 96 -2.92 4.42 -4.49
CA MET A 96 -2.94 4.00 -5.90
C MET A 96 -1.59 4.24 -6.62
N SER A 97 -0.51 4.45 -5.85
CA SER A 97 0.79 4.88 -6.38
C SER A 97 1.70 3.69 -6.66
N LEU A 98 1.57 3.14 -7.86
CA LEU A 98 2.41 2.04 -8.32
C LEU A 98 3.85 2.52 -8.59
N SER A 99 4.82 1.76 -8.10
CA SER A 99 6.26 2.01 -8.26
C SER A 99 6.64 2.14 -9.73
N GLY A 100 7.52 3.08 -10.09
CA GLY A 100 7.91 3.35 -11.48
C GLY A 100 6.79 3.92 -12.37
N TYR A 101 5.52 3.86 -11.99
CA TYR A 101 4.42 4.51 -12.70
C TYR A 101 4.20 5.93 -12.17
N LEU A 102 4.00 6.07 -10.86
CA LEU A 102 3.79 7.34 -10.16
C LEU A 102 4.88 7.56 -9.12
N PRO A 103 5.29 8.82 -8.86
CA PRO A 103 6.21 9.09 -7.78
C PRO A 103 5.52 8.87 -6.42
N PRO A 104 6.29 8.48 -5.39
CA PRO A 104 5.80 8.43 -4.02
C PRO A 104 5.17 9.76 -3.62
N LEU A 105 4.05 9.70 -2.90
CA LEU A 105 3.41 10.90 -2.39
C LEU A 105 4.06 11.29 -1.06
N CYS A 106 4.58 12.50 -0.96
CA CYS A 106 5.08 13.04 0.30
C CYS A 106 3.91 13.45 1.21
N ASP A 107 3.85 12.89 2.41
CA ASP A 107 2.85 13.24 3.42
C ASP A 107 3.19 14.60 4.04
N PRO A 108 2.28 15.60 4.02
CA PRO A 108 2.54 16.90 4.63
C PRO A 108 2.65 16.86 6.15
N LYS A 109 2.18 15.79 6.82
CA LYS A 109 2.21 15.67 8.29
C LYS A 109 3.63 15.48 8.83
N ASP A 110 4.43 14.66 8.15
CA ASP A 110 5.76 14.23 8.64
C ASP A 110 6.85 14.18 7.55
N GLY A 111 6.51 14.41 6.28
CA GLY A 111 7.43 14.35 5.15
C GLY A 111 7.73 12.94 4.65
N HIS A 112 7.04 11.91 5.14
CA HIS A 112 7.27 10.53 4.71
C HIS A 112 6.77 10.27 3.30
N LEU A 113 7.40 9.31 2.62
CA LEU A 113 7.07 8.93 1.26
C LEU A 113 6.10 7.74 1.27
N LEU A 114 4.92 7.95 0.69
CA LEU A 114 3.84 6.98 0.66
C LEU A 114 3.65 6.38 -0.74
N MET A 115 3.40 5.08 -0.76
CA MET A 115 3.16 4.26 -1.94
C MET A 115 1.88 3.44 -1.79
N ASP A 116 1.52 2.71 -2.85
CA ASP A 116 0.35 1.84 -2.90
C ASP A 116 0.24 0.92 -1.67
N GLY A 117 -0.96 0.78 -1.11
CA GLY A 117 -1.19 -0.06 0.07
C GLY A 117 -1.08 -1.56 -0.22
N GLY A 118 -1.25 -1.95 -1.48
CA GLY A 118 -1.20 -3.33 -1.94
C GLY A 118 0.17 -3.99 -1.78
N TYR A 119 1.26 -3.22 -1.62
CA TYR A 119 2.59 -3.77 -1.34
C TYR A 119 2.71 -4.43 0.04
N ILE A 120 1.84 -4.08 0.98
CA ILE A 120 1.89 -4.60 2.35
C ILE A 120 0.59 -5.30 2.77
N ASN A 121 -0.57 -4.76 2.39
CA ASN A 121 -1.86 -5.37 2.70
C ASN A 121 -2.90 -5.01 1.64
N ASN A 122 -2.99 -5.88 0.62
CA ASN A 122 -3.90 -5.72 -0.52
C ASN A 122 -5.36 -6.04 -0.18
N LEU A 123 -5.62 -6.80 0.90
CA LEU A 123 -6.98 -7.18 1.32
C LEU A 123 -7.14 -7.00 2.85
N PRO A 124 -7.34 -5.76 3.31
CA PRO A 124 -7.19 -5.40 4.72
C PRO A 124 -8.42 -5.72 5.59
N ALA A 125 -8.85 -6.97 5.55
CA ALA A 125 -9.95 -7.46 6.37
C ALA A 125 -9.57 -7.52 7.86
N ASP A 126 -8.30 -7.76 8.15
CA ASP A 126 -7.70 -7.68 9.49
C ASP A 126 -7.82 -6.26 10.07
N THR A 127 -7.52 -5.23 9.27
CA THR A 127 -7.63 -3.83 9.67
C THR A 127 -9.10 -3.44 9.88
N ALA A 128 -9.99 -3.85 8.98
CA ALA A 128 -11.43 -3.65 9.18
C ALA A 128 -11.93 -4.31 10.47
N ARG A 129 -11.45 -5.52 10.77
CA ARG A 129 -11.75 -6.25 12.01
C ARG A 129 -11.24 -5.51 13.24
N SER A 130 -10.00 -5.03 13.24
CA SER A 130 -9.43 -4.27 14.36
C SER A 130 -10.15 -2.94 14.60
N MET A 131 -10.76 -2.37 13.56
CA MET A 131 -11.61 -1.17 13.66
C MET A 131 -13.04 -1.46 14.18
N GLY A 132 -13.35 -2.71 14.51
CA GLY A 132 -14.62 -3.10 15.14
C GLY A 132 -15.62 -3.79 14.20
N ALA A 133 -15.23 -4.12 12.96
CA ALA A 133 -16.10 -4.88 12.07
C ALA A 133 -16.34 -6.30 12.60
N LYS A 134 -17.60 -6.64 12.88
CA LYS A 134 -17.98 -8.00 13.33
C LYS A 134 -17.95 -9.03 12.21
N LEU A 135 -18.27 -8.57 11.01
CA LEU A 135 -18.23 -9.33 9.77
C LEU A 135 -17.56 -8.45 8.72
N VAL A 136 -16.69 -9.04 7.92
CA VAL A 136 -16.03 -8.40 6.79
C VAL A 136 -16.45 -9.13 5.52
N ILE A 137 -16.92 -8.39 4.51
CA ILE A 137 -17.09 -8.91 3.16
C ILE A 137 -15.87 -8.48 2.37
N ALA A 138 -14.93 -9.40 2.14
CA ALA A 138 -13.68 -9.13 1.46
C ALA A 138 -13.83 -9.41 -0.03
N VAL A 139 -13.69 -8.37 -0.87
CA VAL A 139 -13.80 -8.48 -2.32
C VAL A 139 -12.41 -8.46 -2.94
N ASP A 140 -11.95 -9.61 -3.42
CA ASP A 140 -10.66 -9.75 -4.07
C ASP A 140 -10.82 -9.61 -5.59
N VAL A 141 -10.11 -8.62 -6.13
CA VAL A 141 -10.03 -8.29 -7.55
C VAL A 141 -8.63 -8.49 -8.13
N GLY A 142 -7.79 -9.26 -7.44
CA GLY A 142 -6.48 -9.67 -7.94
C GLY A 142 -6.60 -10.58 -9.16
N SER A 143 -5.80 -10.31 -10.19
CA SER A 143 -5.65 -11.18 -11.36
C SER A 143 -5.02 -12.51 -10.95
N GLN A 144 -5.47 -13.62 -11.54
CA GLN A 144 -4.67 -14.84 -11.51
C GLN A 144 -3.41 -14.63 -12.34
N ASP A 145 -2.26 -14.85 -11.73
CA ASP A 145 -0.98 -14.81 -12.43
C ASP A 145 -0.96 -15.91 -13.51
N GLU A 146 -0.66 -15.53 -14.76
CA GLU A 146 -0.32 -16.51 -15.78
C GLU A 146 0.98 -17.23 -15.36
N THR A 147 0.88 -18.54 -15.18
CA THR A 147 2.02 -19.41 -14.85
C THR A 147 2.73 -19.93 -16.09
N ASP A 148 2.09 -19.83 -17.26
CA ASP A 148 2.62 -20.20 -18.57
C ASP A 148 3.51 -19.09 -19.16
N LEU A 149 4.65 -18.86 -18.50
CA LEU A 149 5.65 -17.90 -18.93
C LEU A 149 6.66 -18.57 -19.86
N THR A 150 7.08 -17.85 -20.90
CA THR A 150 8.11 -18.36 -21.80
C THR A 150 9.44 -18.47 -21.05
N ASN A 151 10.02 -19.67 -21.00
CA ASN A 151 11.38 -19.86 -20.51
C ASN A 151 12.37 -19.30 -21.55
N TYR A 152 12.97 -18.14 -21.25
CA TYR A 152 13.91 -17.44 -22.11
C TYR A 152 15.39 -17.67 -21.72
N GLY A 153 15.68 -18.54 -20.75
CA GLY A 153 17.04 -18.77 -20.23
C GLY A 153 17.55 -17.64 -19.32
N ASP A 154 18.87 -17.42 -19.33
CA ASP A 154 19.54 -16.56 -18.33
C ASP A 154 19.57 -15.06 -18.69
N SER A 155 19.27 -14.70 -19.94
CA SER A 155 19.30 -13.30 -20.38
C SER A 155 18.15 -12.96 -21.31
N LEU A 156 17.60 -11.77 -21.14
CA LEU A 156 16.47 -11.27 -21.91
C LEU A 156 16.80 -9.91 -22.51
N SER A 157 16.92 -9.83 -23.84
CA SER A 157 17.14 -8.58 -24.54
C SER A 157 15.80 -7.89 -24.87
N GLY A 158 15.65 -6.63 -24.45
CA GLY A 158 14.48 -5.81 -24.80
C GLY A 158 14.33 -5.60 -26.31
N TRP A 159 15.44 -5.54 -27.05
CA TRP A 159 15.42 -5.46 -28.52
C TRP A 159 14.90 -6.75 -29.16
N TRP A 160 15.25 -7.91 -28.59
CA TRP A 160 14.72 -9.20 -29.04
C TRP A 160 13.22 -9.31 -28.79
N LEU A 161 12.74 -8.85 -27.63
CA LEU A 161 11.30 -8.79 -27.32
C LEU A 161 10.55 -7.88 -28.30
N LEU A 162 11.12 -6.71 -28.62
CA LEU A 162 10.53 -5.81 -29.59
C LEU A 162 10.43 -6.46 -30.98
N TRP A 163 11.51 -7.13 -31.42
CA TRP A 163 11.53 -7.84 -32.71
C TRP A 163 10.50 -8.97 -32.75
N LYS A 164 10.42 -9.79 -31.69
CA LYS A 164 9.43 -10.86 -31.56
C LYS A 164 8.00 -10.33 -31.55
N ARG A 165 7.76 -9.19 -30.90
CA ARG A 165 6.44 -8.53 -30.88
C ARG A 165 6.02 -8.00 -32.25
N LEU A 166 6.97 -7.56 -33.08
CA LEU A 166 6.72 -7.04 -34.42
C LEU A 166 6.62 -8.14 -35.49
N ASN A 167 6.96 -9.39 -35.17
CA ASN A 167 6.88 -10.52 -36.10
C ASN A 167 5.53 -11.26 -36.00
N PRO A 168 4.60 -11.08 -36.95
CA PRO A 168 3.26 -11.68 -36.89
C PRO A 168 3.23 -13.20 -37.11
N LEU A 169 4.32 -13.79 -37.63
CA LEU A 169 4.45 -15.23 -37.93
C LEU A 169 5.21 -15.99 -36.83
N GLY A 170 5.71 -15.31 -35.80
CA GLY A 170 6.46 -15.92 -34.71
C GLY A 170 5.58 -16.37 -33.55
N GLU A 171 6.08 -17.33 -32.75
CA GLU A 171 5.48 -17.66 -31.46
C GLU A 171 5.42 -16.42 -30.56
N LYS A 172 4.25 -16.21 -29.94
CA LYS A 172 4.04 -15.11 -29.01
C LYS A 172 4.80 -15.40 -27.72
N VAL A 173 5.89 -14.67 -27.52
CA VAL A 173 6.67 -14.71 -26.28
C VAL A 173 5.86 -14.04 -25.18
N LYS A 174 5.61 -14.78 -24.11
CA LYS A 174 4.93 -14.28 -22.90
C LYS A 174 5.98 -14.05 -21.83
N VAL A 175 6.31 -12.79 -21.62
CA VAL A 175 7.22 -12.33 -20.56
C VAL A 175 6.51 -11.30 -19.70
N LEU A 176 6.83 -11.27 -18.41
CA LEU A 176 6.28 -10.26 -17.52
C LEU A 176 6.80 -8.89 -17.93
N ASN A 177 5.91 -7.91 -17.88
CA ASN A 177 6.31 -6.50 -17.95
C ASN A 177 6.63 -5.96 -16.54
N MET A 178 7.24 -4.78 -16.46
CA MET A 178 7.64 -4.18 -15.18
C MET A 178 6.47 -4.00 -14.20
N ALA A 179 5.29 -3.62 -14.69
CA ALA A 179 4.11 -3.44 -13.84
C ALA A 179 3.60 -4.78 -13.30
N GLU A 180 3.62 -5.84 -14.11
CA GLU A 180 3.24 -7.18 -13.68
C GLU A 180 4.20 -7.73 -12.63
N ILE A 181 5.52 -7.56 -12.82
CA ILE A 181 6.53 -7.94 -11.83
C ILE A 181 6.26 -7.25 -10.49
N GLN A 182 6.00 -5.94 -10.51
CA GLN A 182 5.71 -5.18 -9.29
C GLN A 182 4.43 -5.66 -8.60
N THR A 183 3.36 -5.93 -9.35
CA THR A 183 2.11 -6.48 -8.80
C THR A 183 2.36 -7.85 -8.16
N ARG A 184 3.16 -8.73 -8.78
CA ARG A 184 3.50 -10.03 -8.19
C ARG A 184 4.34 -9.88 -6.93
N LEU A 185 5.31 -8.98 -6.91
CA LEU A 185 6.10 -8.68 -5.71
C LEU A 185 5.24 -8.15 -4.56
N ALA A 186 4.29 -7.26 -4.88
CA ALA A 186 3.30 -6.77 -3.92
C ALA A 186 2.45 -7.92 -3.36
N TYR A 187 1.95 -8.77 -4.26
CA TYR A 187 1.11 -9.91 -3.89
C TYR A 187 1.87 -10.88 -2.97
N VAL A 188 3.11 -11.24 -3.29
CA VAL A 188 3.97 -12.14 -2.48
C VAL A 188 4.04 -11.71 -1.02
N CYS A 189 4.18 -10.41 -0.74
CA CYS A 189 4.22 -9.89 0.62
C CYS A 189 2.88 -10.05 1.37
N SER A 190 1.76 -10.07 0.65
CA SER A 190 0.40 -10.09 1.21
C SER A 190 -0.28 -11.47 1.21
N VAL A 191 0.28 -12.49 0.51
CA VAL A 191 -0.35 -13.82 0.37
C VAL A 191 -0.70 -14.45 1.71
N ARG A 192 0.24 -14.41 2.66
CA ARG A 192 0.03 -15.01 3.98
C ARG A 192 -1.15 -14.36 4.72
N GLN A 193 -1.25 -13.03 4.67
CA GLN A 193 -2.36 -12.30 5.29
C GLN A 193 -3.68 -12.64 4.59
N LEU A 194 -3.66 -12.72 3.26
CA LEU A 194 -4.83 -13.07 2.46
C LEU A 194 -5.33 -14.49 2.73
N GLU A 195 -4.44 -15.47 2.93
CA GLU A 195 -4.80 -16.83 3.35
C GLU A 195 -5.44 -16.85 4.74
N LEU A 196 -4.84 -16.14 5.71
CA LEU A 196 -5.41 -16.01 7.06
C LEU A 196 -6.81 -15.36 7.04
N VAL A 197 -7.00 -14.36 6.18
CA VAL A 197 -8.29 -13.70 6.00
C VAL A 197 -9.32 -14.65 5.38
N LYS A 198 -8.94 -15.44 4.37
CA LYS A 198 -9.82 -16.43 3.73
C LYS A 198 -10.31 -17.50 4.69
N ASP A 199 -9.46 -17.93 5.61
CA ASP A 199 -9.77 -18.99 6.58
C ASP A 199 -10.47 -18.45 7.84
N SER A 200 -10.64 -17.14 7.96
CA SER A 200 -11.21 -16.52 9.15
C SER A 200 -12.74 -16.56 9.19
N GLU A 201 -13.31 -16.93 10.34
CA GLU A 201 -14.77 -17.03 10.54
C GLU A 201 -15.51 -15.69 10.40
N TYR A 202 -14.81 -14.58 10.57
CA TYR A 202 -15.39 -13.23 10.48
C TYR A 202 -15.36 -12.67 9.06
N CYS A 203 -14.81 -13.39 8.07
CA CYS A 203 -14.60 -12.89 6.73
C CYS A 203 -15.32 -13.73 5.67
N GLU A 204 -16.21 -13.10 4.92
CA GLU A 204 -16.83 -13.64 3.72
C GLU A 204 -16.00 -13.22 2.50
N TYR A 205 -15.27 -14.15 1.91
CA TYR A 205 -14.41 -13.90 0.76
C TYR A 205 -15.18 -14.03 -0.56
N LEU A 206 -15.19 -12.95 -1.34
CA LEU A 206 -15.81 -12.87 -2.65
C LEU A 206 -14.77 -12.56 -3.72
N ARG A 207 -14.84 -13.30 -4.84
CA ARG A 207 -13.93 -13.10 -5.97
C ARG A 207 -14.69 -13.08 -7.30
N PRO A 208 -14.97 -11.89 -7.85
CA PRO A 208 -15.60 -11.76 -9.16
C PRO A 208 -14.70 -12.30 -10.31
N PRO A 209 -15.27 -12.85 -11.39
CA PRO A 209 -14.51 -13.40 -12.50
C PRO A 209 -14.01 -12.30 -13.44
N ILE A 210 -12.90 -11.65 -13.08
CA ILE A 210 -12.34 -10.51 -13.80
C ILE A 210 -10.95 -10.77 -14.42
N ASP A 211 -10.49 -12.02 -14.45
CA ASP A 211 -9.14 -12.40 -14.92
C ASP A 211 -8.81 -11.95 -16.35
N ARG A 212 -9.82 -11.71 -17.19
CA ARG A 212 -9.66 -11.26 -18.58
C ARG A 212 -9.38 -9.76 -18.75
N TYR A 213 -9.43 -8.98 -17.67
CA TYR A 213 -9.24 -7.52 -17.72
C TYR A 213 -7.88 -7.15 -17.16
N GLY A 214 -7.11 -6.34 -17.90
CA GLY A 214 -5.86 -5.81 -17.39
C GLY A 214 -6.08 -4.70 -16.36
N THR A 215 -5.09 -4.49 -15.47
CA THR A 215 -5.12 -3.44 -14.43
C THR A 215 -5.39 -2.04 -14.98
N LEU A 216 -5.00 -1.77 -16.23
CA LEU A 216 -5.12 -0.45 -16.87
C LEU A 216 -6.22 -0.38 -17.95
N ASP A 217 -7.15 -1.33 -18.01
CA ASP A 217 -8.24 -1.41 -19.01
C ASP A 217 -9.45 -0.51 -18.66
N PHE A 218 -9.21 0.77 -18.35
CA PHE A 218 -10.26 1.73 -17.95
C PHE A 218 -11.36 1.94 -19.00
N GLY A 219 -11.06 1.67 -20.28
CA GLY A 219 -12.05 1.74 -21.36
C GLY A 219 -13.19 0.72 -21.26
N LYS A 220 -13.00 -0.37 -20.51
CA LYS A 220 -14.00 -1.43 -20.30
C LYS A 220 -14.81 -1.25 -19.01
N PHE A 221 -14.89 -0.03 -18.48
CA PHE A 221 -15.55 0.27 -17.20
C PHE A 221 -16.95 -0.35 -17.07
N ASP A 222 -17.82 -0.15 -18.05
CA ASP A 222 -19.22 -0.62 -17.97
C ASP A 222 -19.30 -2.15 -17.93
N GLU A 223 -18.47 -2.82 -18.73
CA GLU A 223 -18.39 -4.28 -18.79
C GLU A 223 -17.92 -4.86 -17.45
N ILE A 224 -16.84 -4.29 -16.89
CA ILE A 224 -16.27 -4.72 -15.60
C ILE A 224 -17.27 -4.47 -14.46
N ALA A 225 -17.96 -3.33 -14.48
CA ALA A 225 -18.97 -2.99 -13.49
C ALA A 225 -20.16 -3.96 -13.53
N ASP A 226 -20.63 -4.34 -14.72
CA ASP A 226 -21.71 -5.32 -14.85
C ASP A 226 -21.28 -6.71 -14.37
N VAL A 227 -20.06 -7.16 -14.70
CA VAL A 227 -19.51 -8.44 -14.19
C VAL A 227 -19.53 -8.46 -12.66
N GLY A 228 -19.04 -7.40 -12.00
CA GLY A 228 -19.08 -7.27 -10.55
C GLY A 228 -20.51 -7.28 -9.99
N TYR A 229 -21.43 -6.57 -10.64
CA TYR A 229 -22.83 -6.50 -10.24
C TYR A 229 -23.55 -7.84 -10.35
N GLN A 230 -23.42 -8.56 -11.48
CA GLN A 230 -24.04 -9.88 -11.67
C GLN A 230 -23.47 -10.93 -10.71
N HIS A 231 -22.15 -10.88 -10.45
CA HIS A 231 -21.52 -11.76 -9.48
C HIS A 231 -22.06 -11.50 -8.07
N GLY A 232 -22.04 -10.23 -7.63
CA GLY A 232 -22.59 -9.84 -6.33
C GLY A 232 -24.05 -10.24 -6.19
N LYS A 233 -24.89 -9.95 -7.18
CA LYS A 233 -26.32 -10.34 -7.18
C LYS A 233 -26.51 -11.84 -6.97
N THR A 234 -25.73 -12.66 -7.67
CA THR A 234 -25.80 -14.12 -7.55
C THR A 234 -25.42 -14.60 -6.15
N VAL A 235 -24.34 -14.05 -5.59
CA VAL A 235 -23.89 -14.34 -4.22
C VAL A 235 -24.96 -13.96 -3.21
N PHE A 236 -25.49 -12.73 -3.28
CA PHE A 236 -26.52 -12.27 -2.35
C PHE A 236 -27.83 -13.05 -2.48
N ASP A 237 -28.21 -13.48 -3.69
CA ASP A 237 -29.38 -14.35 -3.90
C ASP A 237 -29.20 -15.71 -3.20
N VAL A 238 -27.98 -16.28 -3.27
CA VAL A 238 -27.64 -17.53 -2.55
C VAL A 238 -27.68 -17.32 -1.04
N TRP A 239 -27.13 -16.21 -0.54
CA TRP A 239 -27.16 -15.87 0.89
C TRP A 239 -28.57 -15.65 1.43
N CYS A 240 -29.46 -15.05 0.63
CA CYS A 240 -30.87 -14.90 0.99
C CYS A 240 -31.59 -16.24 1.08
N ARG A 241 -31.25 -17.20 0.21
CA ARG A 241 -31.89 -18.54 0.20
C ARG A 241 -31.35 -19.46 1.30
N SER A 242 -30.09 -19.30 1.68
CA SER A 242 -29.41 -20.14 2.67
C SER A 242 -29.60 -19.69 4.12
N GLY A 243 -30.25 -18.56 4.37
CA GLY A 243 -30.44 -18.02 5.73
C GLY A 243 -29.22 -17.30 6.30
N VAL A 244 -28.16 -17.14 5.49
CA VAL A 244 -26.91 -16.47 5.88
C VAL A 244 -27.17 -15.00 6.15
N ARG A 245 -28.03 -14.34 5.36
CA ARG A 245 -28.38 -12.93 5.55
C ARG A 245 -28.97 -12.68 6.94
N GLU A 246 -29.88 -13.54 7.40
CA GLU A 246 -30.49 -13.44 8.73
C GLU A 246 -29.47 -13.69 9.84
N THR A 247 -28.44 -14.49 9.58
CA THR A 247 -27.35 -14.74 10.54
C THR A 247 -26.39 -13.56 10.61
N ILE A 248 -26.07 -12.95 9.46
CA ILE A 248 -25.22 -11.75 9.34
C ILE A 248 -25.89 -10.52 9.98
N LEU A 249 -27.20 -10.33 9.75
CA LEU A 249 -27.95 -9.17 10.26
C LEU A 249 -28.44 -9.37 11.70
N LYS A 250 -28.27 -10.56 12.29
CA LYS A 250 -28.58 -10.78 13.71
C LYS A 250 -27.58 -10.02 14.55
N ASP A 251 -28.07 -8.97 15.17
CA ASP A 251 -27.29 -8.10 16.02
C ASP A 251 -26.87 -8.86 17.29
N GLN A 252 -25.63 -9.35 17.35
CA GLN A 252 -25.09 -10.05 18.52
C GLN A 252 -25.13 -9.19 19.80
N HIS A 253 -25.30 -7.86 19.67
CA HIS A 253 -25.53 -6.98 20.81
C HIS A 253 -26.82 -7.32 21.57
N GLN A 254 -27.87 -7.78 20.90
CA GLN A 254 -29.08 -8.20 21.61
C GLN A 254 -28.79 -9.44 22.46
N GLU A 255 -28.04 -10.42 21.93
CA GLU A 255 -27.71 -11.63 22.69
C GLU A 255 -26.70 -11.40 23.82
N GLU A 256 -25.68 -10.54 23.65
CA GLU A 256 -24.76 -10.20 24.74
C GLU A 256 -25.43 -9.34 25.82
N PHE A 257 -26.32 -8.42 25.44
CA PHE A 257 -27.10 -7.62 26.39
C PHE A 257 -28.19 -8.46 27.09
N HIS A 258 -28.76 -9.46 26.40
CA HIS A 258 -29.68 -10.43 27.00
C HIS A 258 -28.93 -11.48 27.85
N LYS A 259 -27.71 -11.89 27.48
CA LYS A 259 -26.85 -12.74 28.31
C LYS A 259 -26.36 -12.02 29.55
N SER A 260 -25.94 -10.75 29.45
CA SER A 260 -25.51 -9.96 30.61
C SER A 260 -26.67 -9.66 31.58
N ARG A 261 -27.90 -9.51 31.07
CA ARG A 261 -29.12 -9.41 31.87
C ARG A 261 -29.61 -10.77 32.40
N SER A 262 -29.29 -11.88 31.73
CA SER A 262 -29.55 -13.24 32.22
C SER A 262 -28.53 -13.68 33.26
N THR A 263 -27.31 -13.17 33.22
CA THR A 263 -26.36 -13.19 34.33
C THR A 263 -26.61 -12.00 35.24
N ASN A 264 -27.87 -11.78 35.64
CA ASN A 264 -28.12 -11.15 36.91
C ASN A 264 -27.54 -12.10 37.97
N VAL A 265 -26.29 -11.85 38.37
CA VAL A 265 -25.85 -12.29 39.69
C VAL A 265 -26.73 -11.52 40.65
N THR A 266 -27.83 -12.15 41.05
CA THR A 266 -28.68 -11.66 42.13
C THR A 266 -27.85 -11.77 43.41
N CYS A 267 -27.01 -10.79 43.68
CA CYS A 267 -26.47 -10.56 45.02
C CYS A 267 -27.62 -9.98 45.83
N PRO A 268 -28.22 -10.69 46.79
CA PRO A 268 -29.18 -10.06 47.68
C PRO A 268 -28.38 -9.14 48.61
N ASN A 269 -28.60 -7.83 48.52
CA ASN A 269 -28.15 -6.80 49.45
C ASN A 269 -26.64 -6.49 49.56
N ALA A 270 -25.94 -6.24 48.44
CA ALA A 270 -24.63 -5.59 48.53
C ALA A 270 -24.80 -4.06 48.66
N SER A 271 -24.33 -3.49 49.77
CA SER A 271 -24.24 -2.03 49.98
C SER A 271 -23.07 -1.45 49.17
N PHE A 272 -23.11 -0.15 48.82
CA PHE A 272 -22.04 0.54 48.07
C PHE A 272 -20.64 0.35 48.68
N THR A 273 -20.57 0.14 50.01
CA THR A 273 -19.34 -0.21 50.74
C THR A 273 -18.77 -1.58 50.41
N ASP A 274 -19.60 -2.59 50.11
CA ASP A 274 -19.13 -3.96 49.80
C ASP A 274 -18.44 -4.02 48.43
N LEU A 275 -18.91 -3.24 47.46
CA LEU A 275 -18.30 -3.16 46.13
C LEU A 275 -16.93 -2.47 46.18
N ALA A 276 -16.78 -1.45 47.02
CA ALA A 276 -15.49 -0.78 47.23
C ALA A 276 -14.48 -1.71 47.92
N GLU A 277 -14.92 -2.59 48.82
CA GLU A 277 -14.06 -3.59 49.46
C GLU A 277 -13.60 -4.67 48.48
N ILE A 278 -14.48 -5.13 47.57
CA ILE A 278 -14.13 -6.12 46.54
C ILE A 278 -13.11 -5.57 45.55
N VAL A 279 -13.25 -4.30 45.14
CA VAL A 279 -12.35 -3.64 44.18
C VAL A 279 -11.02 -3.21 44.81
N SER A 280 -10.98 -3.04 46.15
CA SER A 280 -9.77 -2.63 46.89
C SER A 280 -8.96 -3.79 47.47
N ARG A 281 -9.37 -5.05 47.26
CA ARG A 281 -8.55 -6.22 47.62
C ARG A 281 -7.31 -6.28 46.74
N ILE A 282 -6.23 -5.69 47.23
CA ILE A 282 -4.88 -5.94 46.76
C ILE A 282 -4.53 -7.38 47.19
N GLU A 283 -4.29 -8.27 46.22
CA GLU A 283 -3.82 -9.63 46.52
C GLU A 283 -2.51 -9.55 47.31
N PRO A 284 -2.38 -10.28 48.45
CA PRO A 284 -1.13 -10.30 49.17
C PRO A 284 -0.07 -11.02 48.32
N VAL A 285 1.07 -10.36 48.17
CA VAL A 285 2.26 -10.90 47.49
C VAL A 285 2.60 -12.25 48.12
N LYS A 286 2.52 -13.32 47.31
CA LYS A 286 2.99 -14.65 47.71
C LYS A 286 4.52 -14.60 47.81
N SER A 287 5.03 -14.58 49.04
CA SER A 287 6.43 -14.87 49.31
C SER A 287 6.66 -16.37 49.21
N THR A 288 7.36 -16.83 48.18
CA THR A 288 7.99 -18.15 48.18
C THR A 288 9.49 -17.97 48.09
N ILE A 289 10.13 -18.30 49.20
CA ILE A 289 11.57 -18.52 49.36
C ILE A 289 11.97 -19.74 48.51
N ALA A 290 13.17 -19.62 47.94
CA ALA A 290 14.07 -20.57 47.28
C ALA A 290 13.73 -22.07 47.31
N ASP A 291 13.87 -22.74 46.17
CA ASP A 291 15.00 -23.66 45.92
C ASP A 291 15.14 -24.00 44.41
N GLU A 292 16.35 -23.73 43.90
CA GLU A 292 17.17 -24.40 42.86
C GLU A 292 16.55 -24.77 41.49
N GLU A 293 16.92 -24.03 40.43
CA GLU A 293 17.97 -24.32 39.42
C GLU A 293 17.44 -24.98 38.12
N SER A 294 17.26 -24.15 37.09
CA SER A 294 17.54 -24.53 35.70
C SER A 294 17.71 -23.25 34.85
N GLU A 295 18.96 -22.80 34.71
CA GLU A 295 19.36 -21.79 33.73
C GLU A 295 19.20 -22.37 32.31
N TYR A 296 18.34 -21.75 31.49
CA TYR A 296 18.45 -21.87 30.03
C TYR A 296 19.07 -20.57 29.52
N GLN A 297 20.33 -20.72 29.19
CA GLN A 297 21.30 -19.77 28.67
C GLN A 297 20.84 -19.21 27.32
N THR A 298 20.88 -17.88 27.18
CA THR A 298 20.78 -17.16 25.92
C THR A 298 22.16 -17.14 25.25
N ASP A 299 22.33 -17.86 24.15
CA ASP A 299 23.53 -17.73 23.33
C ASP A 299 23.39 -16.48 22.45
N TYR A 300 24.06 -15.41 22.91
CA TYR A 300 24.55 -14.33 22.07
C TYR A 300 25.93 -14.76 21.55
N ASP A 301 26.02 -15.14 20.28
CA ASP A 301 27.32 -15.24 19.61
C ASP A 301 27.72 -13.87 19.07
N GLU A 302 28.53 -13.17 19.85
CA GLU A 302 29.40 -12.08 19.41
C GLU A 302 30.84 -12.63 19.37
N ASP A 303 31.25 -13.17 18.23
CA ASP A 303 32.67 -13.35 17.91
C ASP A 303 33.06 -12.39 16.79
N GLY A 304 33.58 -11.24 17.21
CA GLY A 304 34.46 -10.43 16.37
C GLY A 304 35.86 -11.03 16.38
N VAL A 305 36.32 -11.52 15.23
CA VAL A 305 37.75 -11.60 14.93
C VAL A 305 38.02 -10.86 13.62
N LEU A 306 38.47 -9.62 13.79
CA LEU A 306 39.25 -8.87 12.81
C LEU A 306 40.63 -9.54 12.67
N SER A 307 40.96 -9.98 11.46
CA SER A 307 42.35 -10.06 11.01
C SER A 307 42.44 -9.89 9.50
N ASP A 308 42.95 -8.73 9.09
CA ASP A 308 43.75 -8.46 7.90
C ASP A 308 43.36 -9.14 6.59
N PHE A 309 42.57 -8.43 5.77
CA PHE A 309 42.58 -8.63 4.32
C PHE A 309 43.51 -7.59 3.70
N ASP A 310 44.80 -7.91 3.72
CA ASP A 310 45.83 -7.15 3.04
C ASP A 310 45.83 -7.50 1.54
N LEU A 311 45.84 -6.45 0.74
CA LEU A 311 45.93 -6.48 -0.71
C LEU A 311 47.34 -6.91 -1.14
N SER A 312 47.47 -8.00 -1.90
CA SER A 312 48.50 -8.06 -2.94
C SER A 312 48.28 -9.16 -4.00
N ASN A 313 48.39 -8.68 -5.25
CA ASN A 313 48.94 -9.32 -6.45
C ASN A 313 48.14 -10.30 -7.33
N HIS A 314 47.76 -9.72 -8.47
CA HIS A 314 48.14 -10.08 -9.85
C HIS A 314 47.58 -11.35 -10.52
N SER A 315 46.67 -11.08 -11.46
CA SER A 315 46.74 -11.53 -12.87
C SER A 315 45.82 -10.59 -13.67
N GLU A 316 46.32 -9.49 -14.25
CA GLU A 316 46.74 -9.39 -15.66
C GLU A 316 45.72 -10.01 -16.63
N GLU A 317 44.77 -9.18 -17.08
CA GLU A 317 44.30 -9.19 -18.48
C GLU A 317 44.15 -7.73 -18.93
N GLU A 318 44.97 -7.36 -19.90
CA GLU A 318 44.98 -6.07 -20.60
C GLU A 318 43.82 -6.00 -21.60
N GLU A 319 43.03 -4.93 -21.57
CA GLU A 319 42.35 -4.42 -22.78
C GLU A 319 42.53 -2.90 -22.86
N ASP A 320 43.16 -2.48 -23.96
CA ASP A 320 43.49 -1.12 -24.35
C ASP A 320 42.24 -0.27 -24.63
N THR A 321 42.11 0.88 -23.96
CA THR A 321 41.43 2.05 -24.54
C THR A 321 42.17 3.34 -24.20
N VAL A 322 42.65 4.00 -25.25
CA VAL A 322 43.32 5.31 -25.26
C VAL A 322 42.32 6.39 -24.90
N ASP A 323 42.58 7.16 -23.84
CA ASP A 323 41.84 8.40 -23.52
C ASP A 323 42.77 9.61 -23.55
N THR A 324 42.32 10.65 -24.24
CA THR A 324 43.03 11.89 -24.58
C THR A 324 42.99 12.94 -23.46
N ASP A 325 44.11 13.65 -23.28
CA ASP A 325 44.45 14.63 -22.23
C ASP A 325 43.56 15.91 -22.08
N GLU A 326 42.31 15.95 -22.56
CA GLU A 326 41.49 17.19 -22.52
C GLU A 326 40.56 17.33 -21.30
N GLU A 327 40.27 16.27 -20.53
CA GLU A 327 39.31 16.38 -19.40
C GLU A 327 39.92 16.86 -18.07
N HIS A 328 41.24 16.78 -17.89
CA HIS A 328 41.88 17.16 -16.62
C HIS A 328 42.08 18.68 -16.46
N GLU A 329 42.14 19.45 -17.57
CA GLU A 329 42.25 20.91 -17.52
C GLU A 329 40.92 21.61 -17.19
N ILE A 330 39.78 21.01 -17.53
CA ILE A 330 38.45 21.61 -17.34
C ILE A 330 38.03 21.56 -15.86
N ARG A 331 38.30 20.44 -15.16
CA ARG A 331 38.02 20.30 -13.72
C ARG A 331 38.81 21.28 -12.86
N THR A 332 40.04 21.58 -13.26
CA THR A 332 40.92 22.49 -12.50
C THR A 332 40.51 23.97 -12.67
N ARG A 333 39.88 24.34 -13.79
CA ARG A 333 39.37 25.71 -14.02
C ARG A 333 38.05 26.01 -13.29
N GLN A 334 37.14 25.05 -13.14
CA GLN A 334 35.87 25.27 -12.43
C GLN A 334 36.04 25.46 -10.92
N HIS A 335 37.00 24.76 -10.29
CA HIS A 335 37.27 24.92 -8.86
C HIS A 335 37.84 26.30 -8.49
N ARG A 336 38.52 26.98 -9.42
CA ARG A 336 39.06 28.34 -9.21
C ARG A 336 38.00 29.44 -9.35
N ALA A 337 36.96 29.22 -10.15
CA ALA A 337 35.87 30.20 -10.35
C ALA A 337 34.89 30.27 -9.16
N LEU A 338 34.67 29.15 -8.46
CA LEU A 338 33.78 29.09 -7.29
C LEU A 338 34.36 29.74 -6.03
N ALA A 339 35.69 29.81 -5.91
CA ALA A 339 36.37 30.47 -4.79
C ALA A 339 36.30 32.02 -4.86
N HIS A 340 36.25 32.61 -6.06
CA HIS A 340 36.18 34.07 -6.21
C HIS A 340 34.77 34.66 -6.07
N SER A 341 33.71 33.88 -6.25
CA SER A 341 32.33 34.35 -6.10
C SER A 341 31.89 34.53 -4.63
N ARG A 342 32.47 33.74 -3.70
CA ARG A 342 32.14 33.80 -2.27
C ARG A 342 32.70 35.02 -1.52
N HIS A 343 33.68 35.73 -2.09
CA HIS A 343 34.23 36.95 -1.47
C HIS A 343 33.47 38.24 -1.83
N HIS A 344 32.60 38.23 -2.84
CA HIS A 344 31.90 39.45 -3.30
C HIS A 344 30.50 39.67 -2.71
N THR A 345 29.88 38.65 -2.12
CA THR A 345 28.53 38.73 -1.53
C THR A 345 28.53 39.18 -0.06
N ASN A 346 29.64 39.07 0.65
CA ASN A 346 29.73 39.47 2.07
C ASN A 346 30.01 40.98 2.30
N ALA A 347 30.21 41.76 1.23
CA ALA A 347 30.51 43.20 1.31
C ALA A 347 29.29 44.12 1.05
N LYS A 348 28.12 43.58 0.70
CA LYS A 348 26.92 44.37 0.37
C LYS A 348 25.82 44.38 1.45
N SER A 349 26.00 43.73 2.59
CA SER A 349 25.00 43.66 3.69
C SER A 349 25.28 44.61 4.87
N LYS A 350 26.28 45.50 4.79
CA LYS A 350 26.64 46.46 5.88
C LYS A 350 26.42 47.95 5.58
N LEU A 351 25.64 48.30 4.55
CA LEU A 351 25.30 49.68 4.20
C LEU A 351 23.77 49.81 4.02
N ASN A 352 23.02 49.70 5.12
CA ASN A 352 21.69 50.28 5.27
C ASN A 352 21.25 50.05 6.73
N ASN A 353 21.65 50.96 7.62
CA ASN A 353 21.00 51.17 8.91
C ASN A 353 21.42 52.53 9.52
N GLY A 354 20.50 53.51 9.43
CA GLY A 354 20.35 54.68 10.31
C GLY A 354 20.91 56.01 9.81
N PRO A 355 20.39 57.16 10.29
CA PRO A 355 19.15 57.42 11.04
C PRO A 355 17.98 57.93 10.17
#